data_AF-A0A453F9G1-F1
#
_entry.id   AF-A0A453F9G1-F1
#
_cell.length_a   1.000
_cell.length_b   1.000
_cell.length_c   1.000
_cell.angle_alpha   90.00
_cell.angle_beta   90.00
_cell.angle_gamma   90.00
#
_symmetry.space_group_name_H-M   'P 1'
#
loop_
_entity.id
_entity.type
_entity.pdbx_description
1 polymer ?
#
loop_
_entity_poly.entity_id
_entity_poly.type
_entity_poly.pdbx_seq_one_letter_code
_entity_poly.pdbx_strand_id
1 'polypeptide(L)'
;FQEEVEWEHRSKVAGKMHACGHDAHTAMLLGAARILHEHRNDLQGTVILLFQPGEEVGTGAKKMVEAGVVNNVEAIFGFHVTVILPTGVVGSRAGPLLAGCGFFEAVITGKGGHAAIPQSSVD
;
A
#
# COMPACT_ATOMS: atom_id res chain seq x y z
N PHE A 1 -13.86 -8.42 3.39
CA PHE A 1 -14.14 -7.67 4.63
C PHE A 1 -15.22 -6.64 4.33
N GLN A 2 -16.21 -6.48 5.21
CA GLN A 2 -17.30 -5.49 5.06
C GLN A 2 -16.99 -4.27 5.92
N GLU A 3 -17.43 -3.09 5.50
CA GLU A 3 -17.40 -1.88 6.33
C GLU A 3 -18.52 -1.98 7.38
N GLU A 4 -18.13 -1.95 8.66
CA GLU A 4 -19.04 -2.08 9.81
C GLU A 4 -19.43 -0.72 10.42
N VAL A 5 -18.82 0.37 9.97
CA VAL A 5 -19.09 1.72 10.49
C VAL A 5 -20.35 2.27 9.82
N GLU A 6 -21.32 2.66 10.63
CA GLU A 6 -22.54 3.34 10.16
C GLU A 6 -22.32 4.85 10.13
N TRP A 7 -22.13 5.40 8.92
CA TRP A 7 -21.95 6.83 8.68
C TRP A 7 -22.36 7.21 7.25
N GLU A 8 -22.51 8.52 6.99
CA GLU A 8 -23.02 9.05 5.72
C GLU A 8 -22.14 8.68 4.51
N HIS A 9 -20.83 8.56 4.70
CA HIS A 9 -19.88 8.33 3.62
C HIS A 9 -19.39 6.89 3.52
N ARG A 10 -20.09 5.94 4.16
CA ARG A 10 -19.75 4.52 4.06
C ARG A 10 -19.72 4.03 2.62
N SER A 11 -18.92 3.00 2.37
CA SER A 11 -18.87 2.30 1.11
C SER A 11 -20.27 1.85 0.69
N LYS A 12 -20.62 2.16 -0.56
CA LYS A 12 -21.84 1.69 -1.22
C LYS A 12 -21.68 0.32 -1.88
N VAL A 13 -20.48 -0.27 -1.80
CA VAL A 13 -20.14 -1.55 -2.44
C VAL A 13 -19.91 -2.60 -1.38
N ALA A 14 -20.79 -3.61 -1.35
CA ALA A 14 -20.70 -4.72 -0.41
C ALA A 14 -19.34 -5.42 -0.49
N GLY A 15 -18.74 -5.70 0.67
CA GLY A 15 -17.45 -6.37 0.81
C GLY A 15 -16.23 -5.53 0.43
N LYS A 16 -16.38 -4.22 0.20
CA LYS A 16 -15.27 -3.30 -0.13
C LYS A 16 -15.28 -2.06 0.74
N MET A 17 -14.10 -1.61 1.16
CA MET A 17 -13.90 -0.37 1.92
C MET A 17 -12.47 0.15 1.75
N HIS A 18 -12.25 1.44 1.96
CA HIS A 18 -10.91 2.05 2.05
C HIS A 18 -10.34 1.96 3.47
N ALA A 19 -10.11 0.73 3.94
CA ALA A 19 -9.67 0.48 5.32
C ALA A 19 -8.28 1.02 5.67
N CYS A 20 -7.44 1.27 4.66
CA CYS A 20 -6.07 1.75 4.81
C CYS A 20 -5.93 3.27 4.57
N GLY A 21 -7.04 3.97 4.32
CA GLY A 21 -7.04 5.42 4.10
C GLY A 21 -6.50 5.88 2.73
N HIS A 22 -6.46 4.98 1.73
CA HIS A 22 -6.01 5.30 0.37
C HIS A 22 -6.91 6.34 -0.34
N ASP A 23 -8.18 6.42 0.06
CA ASP A 23 -9.10 7.49 -0.31
C ASP A 23 -8.63 8.86 0.21
N ALA A 24 -8.22 8.92 1.49
CA ALA A 24 -7.66 10.12 2.08
C ALA A 24 -6.35 10.54 1.40
N HIS A 25 -5.43 9.60 1.13
CA HIS A 25 -4.18 9.90 0.40
C HIS A 25 -4.46 10.47 -0.99
N THR A 26 -5.40 9.88 -1.72
CA THR A 26 -5.80 10.34 -3.05
C THR A 26 -6.38 11.76 -2.99
N ALA A 27 -7.30 12.02 -2.05
CA ALA A 27 -7.89 13.34 -1.86
C ALA A 27 -6.84 14.39 -1.47
N MET A 28 -5.92 14.05 -0.57
CA MET A 28 -4.81 14.92 -0.16
C MET A 28 -3.88 15.24 -1.33
N LEU A 29 -3.53 14.26 -2.18
CA LEU A 29 -2.68 14.49 -3.34
C LEU A 29 -3.37 15.35 -4.40
N LEU A 30 -4.68 15.20 -4.59
CA LEU A 30 -5.46 16.12 -5.44
C LEU A 30 -5.48 17.54 -4.88
N GLY A 31 -5.59 17.71 -3.56
CA GLY A 31 -5.45 19.01 -2.90
C GLY A 31 -4.06 19.62 -3.11
N ALA A 32 -3.01 18.82 -2.94
CA ALA A 32 -1.64 19.24 -3.21
C ALA A 32 -1.44 19.63 -4.68
N ALA A 33 -2.03 18.87 -5.62
CA ALA A 33 -1.98 19.18 -7.05
C ALA A 33 -2.52 20.59 -7.35
N ARG A 34 -3.65 20.95 -6.73
CA ARG A 34 -4.24 22.29 -6.85
C ARG A 34 -3.29 23.36 -6.34
N ILE A 35 -2.77 23.21 -5.11
CA ILE A 35 -1.88 24.19 -4.50
C ILE A 35 -0.60 24.34 -5.33
N LEU A 36 0.02 23.23 -5.75
CA LEU A 36 1.21 23.24 -6.59
C LEU A 36 0.95 23.91 -7.94
N HIS A 37 -0.23 23.73 -8.52
CA HIS A 37 -0.61 24.38 -9.76
C HIS A 37 -0.77 25.91 -9.60
N GLU A 38 -1.36 26.35 -8.49
CA GLU A 38 -1.49 27.77 -8.12
C GLU A 38 -0.09 28.42 -7.96
N HIS A 39 0.89 27.68 -7.45
CA HIS A 39 2.28 28.12 -7.23
C HIS A 39 3.28 27.70 -8.31
N ARG A 40 2.83 27.22 -9.47
CA ARG A 40 3.70 26.60 -10.48
C ARG A 40 4.83 27.50 -11.01
N ASN A 41 4.64 28.82 -10.96
CA ASN A 41 5.64 29.79 -11.43
C ASN A 41 6.77 29.98 -10.40
N ASP A 42 6.55 29.60 -9.15
CA ASP A 42 7.54 29.66 -8.06
C ASP A 42 8.39 28.37 -8.01
N LEU A 43 7.95 27.31 -8.69
CA LEU A 43 8.62 26.01 -8.71
C LEU A 43 9.82 26.02 -9.66
N GLN A 44 11.01 25.74 -9.11
CA GLN A 44 12.25 25.59 -9.88
C GLN A 44 12.46 24.13 -10.32
N GLY A 45 11.48 23.57 -11.02
CA GLY A 45 11.53 22.18 -11.47
C GLY A 45 10.16 21.62 -11.82
N THR A 46 10.08 20.29 -11.86
CA THR A 46 8.85 19.56 -12.21
C THR A 46 8.41 18.72 -11.03
N VAL A 47 7.14 18.85 -10.63
CA VAL A 47 6.51 17.95 -9.67
C VAL A 47 5.65 16.95 -10.42
N ILE A 48 5.95 15.66 -10.24
CA ILE A 48 5.18 14.55 -10.81
C ILE A 48 4.26 13.99 -9.72
N LEU A 49 2.97 13.92 -10.01
CA LEU A 49 1.95 13.39 -9.10
C LEU A 49 1.68 11.93 -9.46
N LEU A 50 1.98 11.01 -8.53
CA LEU A 50 1.84 9.57 -8.74
C LEU A 50 0.62 9.03 -7.97
N PHE A 51 -0.43 8.67 -8.71
CA PHE A 51 -1.59 7.95 -8.17
C PHE A 51 -1.40 6.44 -8.35
N GLN A 52 -0.74 5.80 -7.40
CA GLN A 52 -0.38 4.38 -7.50
C GLN A 52 -1.57 3.46 -7.23
N PRO A 53 -1.93 2.55 -8.17
CA PRO A 53 -2.91 1.50 -7.90
C PRO A 53 -2.28 0.28 -7.22
N GLY A 54 -3.06 -0.58 -6.56
CA GLY A 54 -2.62 -1.94 -6.20
C GLY A 54 -1.49 -2.03 -5.18
N GLU A 55 -1.46 -1.11 -4.21
CA GLU A 55 -0.54 -1.15 -3.06
C GLU A 55 -0.78 -2.40 -2.20
N GLU A 56 -2.03 -2.68 -1.82
CA GLU A 56 -2.41 -3.80 -0.92
C GLU A 56 -2.01 -5.19 -1.43
N VAL A 57 -1.84 -5.33 -2.74
CA VAL A 57 -1.42 -6.58 -3.39
C VAL A 57 0.07 -6.60 -3.73
N GLY A 58 0.80 -5.51 -3.44
CA GLY A 58 2.23 -5.38 -3.65
C GLY A 58 2.67 -5.30 -5.12
N THR A 59 1.78 -4.95 -6.05
CA THR A 59 2.12 -4.93 -7.50
C THR A 59 2.20 -3.55 -8.13
N GLY A 60 1.62 -2.54 -7.48
CA GLY A 60 1.50 -1.18 -8.00
C GLY A 60 2.81 -0.51 -8.36
N ALA A 61 3.65 -0.32 -7.34
CA ALA A 61 4.91 0.41 -7.46
C ALA A 61 5.81 -0.20 -8.56
N LYS A 62 5.95 -1.52 -8.57
CA LYS A 62 6.78 -2.24 -9.55
C LYS A 62 6.33 -1.94 -10.99
N LYS A 63 5.03 -2.03 -11.28
CA LYS A 63 4.47 -1.73 -12.60
C LYS A 63 4.70 -0.28 -13.03
N MET A 64 4.60 0.66 -12.10
CA MET A 64 4.86 2.07 -12.37
C MET A 64 6.33 2.34 -12.69
N VAL A 65 7.26 1.71 -11.95
CA VAL A 65 8.70 1.78 -12.23
C VAL A 65 9.01 1.18 -13.60
N GLU A 66 8.46 0.01 -13.93
CA GLU A 66 8.63 -0.64 -15.23
C GLU A 66 8.06 0.21 -16.39
N ALA A 67 7.01 0.99 -16.14
CA ALA A 67 6.47 1.96 -17.10
C ALA A 67 7.32 3.24 -17.23
N GLY A 68 8.40 3.37 -16.46
CA GLY A 68 9.35 4.46 -16.55
C GLY A 68 8.91 5.78 -15.90
N VAL A 69 7.84 5.78 -15.09
CA VAL A 69 7.27 7.03 -14.53
C VAL A 69 8.21 7.73 -13.54
N VAL A 70 9.24 7.03 -13.05
CA VAL A 70 10.24 7.57 -12.11
C VAL A 70 11.64 7.73 -12.71
N ASN A 71 11.83 7.48 -14.01
CA ASN A 71 13.17 7.45 -14.63
C ASN A 71 13.93 8.77 -14.52
N ASN A 72 13.21 9.90 -14.49
CA ASN A 72 13.78 11.25 -14.40
C ASN A 72 13.36 11.95 -13.10
N VAL A 73 13.21 11.20 -12.00
CA VAL A 73 12.83 11.72 -10.69
C VAL A 73 14.04 11.74 -9.76
N GLU A 74 14.37 12.91 -9.21
CA GLU A 74 15.51 13.09 -8.29
C GLU A 74 15.15 12.69 -6.85
N ALA A 75 13.90 12.87 -6.46
CA ALA A 75 13.38 12.52 -5.14
C ALA A 75 11.90 12.13 -5.22
N ILE A 76 11.52 11.14 -4.42
CA ILE A 76 10.13 10.69 -4.28
C ILE A 76 9.69 10.86 -2.83
N PHE A 77 8.50 11.40 -2.64
CA PHE A 77 7.89 11.59 -1.33
C PHE A 77 6.57 10.83 -1.28
N GLY A 78 6.31 10.24 -0.12
CA GLY A 78 5.06 9.57 0.19
C GLY A 78 4.83 9.62 1.70
N PHE A 79 3.57 9.53 2.10
CA PHE A 79 3.21 9.41 3.50
C PHE A 79 1.97 8.54 3.62
N HIS A 80 1.75 8.02 4.82
CA HIS A 80 0.60 7.19 5.14
C HIS A 80 -0.09 7.79 6.37
N VAL A 81 -1.40 7.99 6.30
CA VAL A 81 -2.19 8.34 7.48
C VAL A 81 -2.10 7.21 8.51
N THR A 82 -2.02 7.55 9.79
CA THR A 82 -1.92 6.54 10.84
C THR A 82 -2.84 6.90 11.99
N VAL A 83 -3.42 5.87 12.60
CA VAL A 83 -4.21 6.00 13.83
C VAL A 83 -3.32 6.07 15.09
N ILE A 84 -2.00 5.88 14.93
CA ILE A 84 -1.05 5.79 16.04
C ILE A 84 -0.61 7.17 16.53
N LEU A 85 -0.52 8.15 15.61
CA LEU A 85 -0.05 9.51 15.92
C LEU A 85 -1.24 10.48 16.03
N PRO A 86 -1.17 11.49 16.92
CA PRO A 86 -2.18 12.55 16.96
C PRO A 86 -2.29 13.30 15.63
N THR A 87 -3.49 13.78 15.31
CA THR A 87 -3.70 14.66 14.15
C THR A 87 -2.81 15.89 14.23
N GLY A 88 -2.21 16.27 13.10
CA GLY A 88 -1.27 17.39 13.00
C GLY A 88 0.19 17.01 13.27
N VAL A 89 0.47 15.75 13.64
CA VAL A 89 1.84 15.25 13.81
C VAL A 89 2.27 14.46 12.58
N VAL A 90 3.48 14.76 12.09
CA VAL A 90 4.15 13.98 11.04
C VAL A 90 5.37 13.28 11.64
N GLY A 91 5.37 11.95 11.60
CA GLY A 91 6.50 11.13 12.04
C GLY A 91 7.36 10.69 10.86
N SER A 92 8.67 10.81 10.99
CA SER A 92 9.64 10.32 10.00
C SER A 92 10.95 9.90 10.67
N ARG A 93 11.76 9.12 9.96
CA ARG A 93 13.15 8.83 10.33
C ARG A 93 14.00 8.60 9.09
N ALA A 94 15.31 8.82 9.22
CA ALA A 94 16.27 8.36 8.21
C ALA A 94 16.50 6.84 8.31
N GLY A 95 16.86 6.23 7.18
CA GLY A 95 17.09 4.79 7.10
C GLY A 95 15.81 3.97 6.94
N PRO A 96 15.87 2.64 7.15
CA PRO A 96 14.69 1.76 7.04
C PRO A 96 13.56 2.26 7.93
N LEU A 97 12.32 2.29 7.44
CA LEU A 97 11.14 2.71 8.23
C LEU A 97 10.22 1.52 8.55
N LEU A 98 9.84 0.75 7.52
CA LEU A 98 8.96 -0.42 7.59
C LEU A 98 9.73 -1.72 7.32
N ALA A 99 9.17 -2.86 7.72
CA ALA A 99 9.72 -4.18 7.43
C ALA A 99 9.45 -4.60 5.98
N GLY A 100 10.33 -5.43 5.42
CA GLY A 100 10.05 -6.14 4.17
C GLY A 100 8.98 -7.20 4.38
N CYS A 101 8.09 -7.36 3.41
CA CYS A 101 7.06 -8.41 3.40
C CYS A 101 7.32 -9.39 2.26
N GLY A 102 7.10 -10.67 2.51
CA GLY A 102 7.24 -11.73 1.52
C GLY A 102 6.56 -13.01 1.99
N PHE A 103 6.27 -13.89 1.05
CA PHE A 103 5.69 -15.20 1.31
C PHE A 103 6.67 -16.28 0.91
N PHE A 104 6.66 -17.40 1.63
CA PHE A 104 7.31 -18.62 1.21
C PHE A 104 6.28 -19.75 1.25
N GLU A 105 6.46 -20.72 0.36
CA GLU A 105 5.66 -21.94 0.34
C GLU A 105 6.58 -23.12 0.65
N ALA A 106 6.17 -23.96 1.60
CA ALA A 106 6.86 -25.20 1.92
C ALA A 106 5.91 -26.35 1.62
N VAL A 107 6.33 -27.24 0.72
CA VAL A 107 5.59 -28.46 0.39
C VAL A 107 6.23 -29.60 1.17
N ILE A 108 5.47 -30.19 2.11
CA ILE A 108 5.88 -31.38 2.85
C ILE A 108 5.23 -32.58 2.19
N THR A 109 6.06 -33.53 1.72
CA THR A 109 5.60 -34.74 1.04
C THR A 109 5.98 -35.96 1.86
N GLY A 110 4.99 -36.52 2.53
CA GLY A 110 5.09 -37.81 3.20
C GLY A 110 4.76 -39.00 2.28
N LYS A 111 4.50 -40.14 2.90
CA LYS A 111 4.02 -41.36 2.26
C LYS A 111 2.76 -41.84 2.97
N GLY A 112 1.64 -41.87 2.27
CA GLY A 112 0.39 -42.41 2.79
C GLY A 112 0.46 -43.91 3.12
N GLY A 113 -0.34 -44.34 4.10
CA GLY A 113 -0.42 -45.73 4.56
C GLY A 113 -1.74 -46.02 5.29
N HIS A 114 -1.94 -47.26 5.71
CA HIS A 114 -3.11 -47.61 6.51
C HIS A 114 -2.97 -46.98 7.90
N ALA A 115 -4.01 -46.30 8.40
CA ALA A 115 -3.95 -45.57 9.67
C ALA A 115 -3.59 -46.45 10.88
N ALA A 116 -3.89 -47.76 10.82
CA ALA A 116 -3.54 -48.72 11.86
C ALA A 116 -2.08 -49.25 11.76
N ILE A 117 -1.32 -48.89 10.73
CA ILE A 117 0.05 -49.38 10.45
C ILE A 117 0.99 -48.18 10.19
N PRO A 118 1.20 -47.29 11.17
CA PRO A 118 1.93 -46.04 10.99
C PRO A 118 3.41 -46.24 10.62
N GLN A 119 4.02 -47.36 11.00
CA GLN A 119 5.39 -47.70 10.59
C GLN A 119 5.55 -47.91 9.07
N SER A 120 4.45 -48.00 8.32
CA SER A 120 4.45 -48.12 6.86
C SER A 120 4.28 -46.79 6.11
N SER A 121 3.92 -45.73 6.83
CA SER A 121 3.79 -44.35 6.35
C SER A 121 4.98 -43.48 6.75
N VAL A 122 5.08 -42.29 6.15
CA VAL A 122 6.03 -41.23 6.52
C VAL A 122 5.24 -39.93 6.58
N ASP A 123 5.46 -39.17 7.63
CA ASP A 123 4.92 -37.81 7.77
C ASP A 123 5.81 -36.80 7.03
#